data_AF-A0A956BTG7-F1
#
_entry.id   AF-A0A956BTG7-F1
#
_cell.length_a   1.000
_cell.length_b   1.000
_cell.length_c   1.000
_cell.angle_alpha   90.00
_cell.angle_beta   90.00
_cell.angle_gamma   90.00
#
_symmetry.space_group_name_H-M   'P 1'
#
loop_
_entity.id
_entity.type
_entity.pdbx_description
1 polymer ?
#
loop_
_entity_poly.entity_id
_entity_poly.type
_entity_poly.pdbx_seq_one_letter_code
_entity_poly.pdbx_strand_id
1 'polypeptide(L)'
;MPVLEDRVCPGCHTPTLGDRPERRGVLAGLCTRCERLWLDRADLLTLVGHEPELRAPLLPGLAGTDALCPACGQAAVGERECDAGPLLCCSACGGVLLTRAVLDGLRGSQRAGAVASLVDASERVSAAPSVDAGLQRGEGPRLPTGAELRAALRRDDDAPVGDRPDRVPFDHPVVELGTFPLAAVLGWLVSSSDGAMTFVLPVQLFIHELGHAVPSWLSSRRALPLPCGVTFWEEQRSLFVGLGMAFLFGVLAVYAYRERRPFGVALSAVGLALLAFFSLAISAERSFEWTILGGVAGEFWISALMIVSFFFRLPDRLRWDFFRVLLIFPAFATWW
;
A
#
# COMPACT_ATOMS: atom_id res chain seq x y z
N MET A 1 27.13 12.33 3.55
CA MET A 1 27.08 12.69 2.12
C MET A 1 27.08 14.22 2.04
N PRO A 2 27.92 14.83 1.18
CA PRO A 2 27.92 16.29 1.02
C PRO A 2 26.57 16.75 0.45
N VAL A 3 25.93 17.70 1.12
CA VAL A 3 24.65 18.32 0.73
C VAL A 3 24.76 18.87 -0.71
N LEU A 4 23.72 18.69 -1.53
CA LEU A 4 23.73 19.03 -2.95
C LEU A 4 23.53 20.54 -3.24
N GLU A 5 23.26 21.36 -2.22
CA GLU A 5 22.69 22.72 -2.34
C GLU A 5 23.52 23.77 -3.10
N ASP A 6 24.79 23.50 -3.44
CA ASP A 6 25.64 24.43 -4.21
C ASP A 6 26.12 23.87 -5.57
N ARG A 7 25.58 22.74 -6.03
CA ARG A 7 26.11 22.08 -7.23
C ARG A 7 25.58 22.70 -8.52
N VAL A 8 26.48 22.88 -9.49
CA VAL A 8 26.16 23.42 -10.82
C VAL A 8 25.47 22.34 -11.67
N CYS A 9 24.29 22.66 -12.21
CA CYS A 9 23.57 21.77 -13.12
C CYS A 9 24.33 21.61 -14.45
N PRO A 10 24.69 20.39 -14.87
CA PRO A 10 25.37 20.16 -16.15
C PRO A 10 24.56 20.57 -17.38
N GLY A 11 23.22 20.62 -17.27
CA GLY A 11 22.34 20.95 -18.39
C GLY A 11 22.18 22.44 -18.66
N CYS A 12 22.27 23.30 -17.64
CA CYS A 12 22.07 24.75 -17.79
C CYS A 12 23.18 25.61 -17.18
N HIS A 13 24.23 24.98 -16.65
CA HIS A 13 25.41 25.60 -16.05
C HIS A 13 25.12 26.62 -14.94
N THR A 14 24.02 26.43 -14.19
CA THR A 14 23.67 27.25 -13.03
C THR A 14 23.69 26.46 -11.72
N PRO A 15 24.08 27.09 -10.58
CA PRO A 15 24.04 26.48 -9.26
C PRO A 15 22.59 26.42 -8.75
N THR A 16 21.83 25.48 -9.30
CA THR A 16 20.37 25.39 -9.12
C THR A 16 19.90 23.98 -8.74
N LEU A 17 20.82 23.06 -8.43
CA LEU A 17 20.48 21.72 -7.97
C LEU A 17 20.12 21.75 -6.49
N GLY A 18 18.85 21.48 -6.17
CA GLY A 18 18.38 21.29 -4.80
C GLY A 18 17.99 19.84 -4.55
N ASP A 19 18.15 19.37 -3.31
CA ASP A 19 17.72 18.03 -2.92
C ASP A 19 16.21 17.88 -2.98
N ARG A 20 15.75 16.85 -3.69
CA ARG A 20 14.33 16.50 -3.80
C ARG A 20 14.12 15.02 -3.46
N PRO A 21 13.27 14.69 -2.48
CA PRO A 21 12.96 13.31 -2.17
C PRO A 21 12.18 12.65 -3.31
N GLU A 22 12.65 11.48 -3.72
CA GLU A 22 12.03 10.56 -4.66
C GLU A 22 11.53 9.30 -3.95
N ARG A 23 10.89 8.41 -4.71
CA ARG A 23 10.41 7.12 -4.20
C ARG A 23 11.57 6.31 -3.61
N ARG A 24 11.25 5.39 -2.68
CA ARG A 24 12.22 4.49 -2.03
C ARG A 24 13.33 5.23 -1.23
N GLY A 25 13.06 6.46 -0.80
CA GLY A 25 13.99 7.23 0.05
C GLY A 25 15.22 7.78 -0.69
N VAL A 26 15.22 7.73 -2.02
CA VAL A 26 16.29 8.30 -2.85
C VAL A 26 16.18 9.82 -2.86
N LEU A 27 17.30 10.51 -2.70
CA LEU A 27 17.38 11.97 -2.85
C LEU A 27 17.94 12.31 -4.23
N ALA A 28 17.14 12.96 -5.06
CA ALA A 28 17.53 13.39 -6.40
C ALA A 28 17.85 14.89 -6.40
N GLY A 29 18.89 15.31 -7.11
CA GLY A 29 19.17 16.73 -7.31
C GLY A 29 18.24 17.30 -8.39
N LEU A 30 17.23 18.09 -8.03
CA LEU A 30 16.37 18.77 -9.01
C LEU A 30 16.94 20.14 -9.37
N CYS A 31 17.16 20.38 -10.66
CA CYS A 31 17.52 21.70 -11.15
C CYS A 31 16.28 22.58 -11.28
N THR A 32 16.20 23.67 -10.52
CA THR A 32 15.05 24.59 -10.54
C THR A 32 14.92 25.41 -11.83
N ARG A 33 15.98 25.49 -12.65
CA ARG A 33 15.98 26.26 -13.91
C ARG A 33 15.55 25.47 -15.13
N CYS A 34 16.03 24.23 -15.28
CA CYS A 34 15.75 23.38 -16.44
C CYS A 34 14.87 22.16 -16.12
N GLU A 35 14.43 22.04 -14.87
CA GLU A 35 13.54 20.97 -14.38
C GLU A 35 14.07 19.54 -14.59
N ARG A 36 15.38 19.39 -14.81
CA ARG A 36 16.04 18.08 -14.93
C ARG A 36 16.47 17.56 -13.57
N LEU A 37 16.47 16.24 -13.42
CA LEU A 37 16.83 15.49 -12.23
C LEU A 37 18.23 14.88 -12.40
N TRP A 38 19.10 15.13 -11.44
CA TRP A 38 20.38 14.45 -11.27
C TRP A 38 20.19 13.25 -10.33
N LEU A 39 20.67 12.09 -10.77
CA LEU A 39 20.66 10.86 -9.99
C LEU A 39 22.05 10.23 -10.06
N ASP A 40 22.57 9.79 -8.91
CA ASP A 40 23.77 8.96 -8.89
C ASP A 40 23.44 7.55 -9.42
N ARG A 41 24.45 6.80 -9.86
CA ARG A 41 24.25 5.48 -10.48
C ARG A 41 23.47 4.51 -9.57
N ALA A 42 23.81 4.49 -8.28
CA ALA A 42 23.14 3.63 -7.29
C ALA A 42 21.68 4.03 -7.06
N ASP A 43 21.39 5.33 -7.09
CA ASP A 43 20.04 5.88 -6.93
C ASP A 43 19.17 5.60 -8.15
N LEU A 44 19.73 5.75 -9.34
CA LEU A 44 19.07 5.36 -10.59
C LEU A 44 18.70 3.88 -10.57
N LEU A 45 19.63 3.00 -10.20
CA LEU A 45 19.40 1.57 -10.01
C LEU A 45 18.30 1.29 -8.98
N THR A 46 18.31 2.00 -7.87
CA THR A 46 17.29 1.85 -6.81
C THR A 46 15.90 2.26 -7.29
N LEU A 47 15.81 3.31 -8.10
CA LEU A 47 14.53 3.83 -8.63
C LEU A 47 13.99 3.03 -9.83
N VAL A 48 14.88 2.57 -10.70
CA VAL A 48 14.55 1.98 -12.01
C VAL A 48 14.65 0.45 -11.99
N GLY A 49 15.41 -0.12 -11.06
CA GLY A 49 15.57 -1.56 -10.85
C GLY A 49 16.49 -2.27 -11.85
N HIS A 50 17.05 -1.56 -12.83
CA HIS A 50 17.99 -2.08 -13.83
C HIS A 50 18.88 -0.95 -14.38
N GLU A 51 20.03 -1.30 -14.96
CA GLU A 51 20.88 -0.32 -15.65
C GLU A 51 20.31 -0.06 -17.05
N PRO A 52 20.00 1.19 -17.41
CA PRO A 52 19.55 1.50 -18.76
C PRO A 52 20.68 1.27 -19.77
N GLU A 53 20.34 0.70 -20.93
CA GLU A 53 21.30 0.61 -22.03
C GLU A 53 21.54 2.01 -22.60
N LEU A 54 22.76 2.51 -22.47
CA LEU A 54 23.14 3.84 -22.95
C LEU A 54 23.82 3.73 -24.31
N ARG A 55 23.26 4.40 -25.31
CA ARG A 55 23.81 4.47 -26.67
C ARG A 55 24.38 5.86 -26.94
N ALA A 56 25.32 5.93 -27.88
CA ALA A 56 25.74 7.21 -28.43
C ALA A 56 24.53 7.85 -29.14
N PRO A 57 24.31 9.17 -29.00
CA PRO A 57 23.20 9.83 -29.68
C PRO A 57 23.36 9.68 -31.19
N LEU A 58 22.25 9.39 -31.89
CA LEU A 58 22.23 9.19 -33.35
C LEU A 58 22.71 10.42 -34.12
N LEU A 59 22.49 11.61 -33.55
CA LEU A 59 23.01 12.86 -34.05
C LEU A 59 23.93 13.44 -32.97
N PRO A 60 25.24 13.62 -33.25
CA PRO A 60 26.12 14.28 -32.31
C PRO A 60 25.60 15.70 -32.07
N GLY A 61 25.18 15.99 -30.83
CA GLY A 61 24.90 17.35 -30.41
C GLY A 61 26.14 18.20 -30.65
N LEU A 62 25.97 19.37 -31.28
CA LEU A 62 27.05 20.32 -31.58
C LEU A 62 27.74 20.91 -30.34
N ALA A 63 27.32 20.53 -29.13
CA ALA A 63 27.88 20.98 -27.87
C ALA A 63 28.38 19.77 -27.05
N GLY A 64 29.68 19.47 -27.15
CA GLY A 64 30.35 18.77 -26.06
C GLY A 64 30.22 19.65 -24.82
N THR A 65 29.57 19.16 -23.78
CA THR A 65 29.46 19.91 -22.53
C THR A 65 30.71 19.61 -21.71
N ASP A 66 31.64 20.58 -21.61
CA ASP A 66 32.75 20.55 -20.64
C ASP A 66 32.24 20.72 -19.19
N ALA A 67 31.02 20.26 -18.90
CA ALA A 67 30.36 20.40 -17.62
C ALA A 67 31.00 19.48 -16.59
N LEU A 68 31.29 20.03 -15.41
CA LEU A 68 31.73 19.25 -14.26
C LEU A 68 30.58 18.40 -13.73
N CYS A 69 30.86 17.12 -13.46
CA CYS A 69 29.91 16.23 -12.83
C CYS A 69 29.62 16.67 -11.39
N PRO A 70 28.35 16.85 -10.97
CA PRO A 70 28.00 17.21 -9.61
C PRO A 70 28.46 16.18 -8.57
N ALA A 71 28.58 14.90 -8.94
CA ALA A 71 28.94 13.83 -8.01
C ALA A 71 30.47 13.69 -7.83
N CYS A 72 31.24 13.71 -8.92
CA CYS A 72 32.68 13.42 -8.89
C CYS A 72 33.59 14.59 -9.29
N GLY A 73 33.03 15.71 -9.74
CA GLY A 73 33.78 16.90 -10.17
C GLY A 73 34.53 16.77 -11.49
N GLN A 74 34.48 15.62 -12.18
CA GLN A 74 35.17 15.42 -13.46
C GLN A 74 34.41 16.08 -14.63
N ALA A 75 35.13 16.70 -15.57
CA ALA A 75 34.59 17.22 -16.84
C ALA A 75 34.35 16.07 -17.84
N ALA A 76 33.44 15.18 -17.47
CA ALA A 76 33.22 13.89 -18.13
C ALA A 76 31.73 13.62 -18.39
N VAL A 77 30.90 14.68 -18.37
CA VAL A 77 29.46 14.59 -18.64
C VAL A 77 29.24 14.73 -20.14
N GLY A 78 28.54 13.77 -20.76
CA GLY A 78 28.24 13.81 -22.19
C GLY A 78 26.82 13.36 -22.48
N GLU A 79 26.32 13.74 -23.66
CA GLU A 79 25.02 13.28 -24.15
C GLU A 79 25.03 11.78 -24.45
N ARG A 80 23.96 11.13 -24.00
CA ARG A 80 23.64 9.72 -24.25
C ARG A 80 22.16 9.59 -24.55
N GLU A 81 21.80 8.53 -25.25
CA GLU A 81 20.43 8.17 -25.55
C GLU A 81 20.10 6.82 -24.90
N CYS A 82 18.90 6.69 -24.36
CA CYS A 82 18.37 5.43 -23.86
C CYS A 82 16.99 5.19 -24.47
N ASP A 83 16.40 4.02 -24.22
CA ASP A 83 15.09 3.66 -24.78
C ASP A 83 13.96 4.63 -24.39
N ALA A 84 14.13 5.38 -23.29
CA ALA A 84 13.16 6.37 -22.82
C ALA A 84 13.43 7.81 -23.31
N GLY A 85 14.53 8.05 -24.03
CA GLY A 85 14.92 9.35 -24.58
C GLY A 85 16.33 9.83 -24.20
N PRO A 86 16.65 11.09 -24.52
CA PRO A 86 17.98 11.65 -24.31
C PRO A 86 18.25 12.00 -22.85
N LEU A 87 19.51 11.83 -22.43
CA LEU A 87 20.00 12.18 -21.10
C LEU A 87 21.48 12.61 -21.14
N LEU A 88 21.98 13.21 -20.06
CA LEU A 88 23.42 13.41 -19.87
C LEU A 88 23.93 12.35 -18.90
N CYS A 89 25.10 11.77 -19.18
CA CYS A 89 25.72 10.77 -18.34
C CYS A 89 27.20 11.11 -18.09
N CYS A 90 27.64 10.98 -16.85
CA CYS A 90 29.06 11.10 -16.52
C CYS A 90 29.78 9.78 -16.79
N SER A 91 30.79 9.80 -17.66
CA SER A 91 31.59 8.60 -17.97
C SER A 91 32.51 8.15 -16.82
N ALA A 92 32.78 9.01 -15.84
CA ALA A 92 33.63 8.68 -14.69
C ALA A 92 32.87 7.98 -13.56
N CYS A 93 31.71 8.49 -13.14
CA CYS A 93 30.95 7.93 -12.01
C CYS A 93 29.62 7.26 -12.40
N GLY A 94 29.14 7.43 -13.64
CA GLY A 94 27.86 6.91 -14.10
C GLY A 94 26.63 7.66 -13.60
N GLY A 95 26.79 8.84 -12.98
CA GLY A 95 25.65 9.70 -12.62
C GLY A 95 24.97 10.28 -13.86
N VAL A 96 23.65 10.46 -13.78
CA VAL A 96 22.81 10.84 -14.92
C VAL A 96 21.99 12.10 -14.64
N LEU A 97 21.83 12.96 -15.65
CA LEU A 97 20.89 14.07 -15.68
C LEU A 97 19.81 13.79 -16.72
N LEU A 98 18.55 13.70 -16.28
CA LEU A 98 17.43 13.32 -17.14
C LEU A 98 16.16 14.11 -16.82
N THR A 99 15.20 14.14 -17.74
CA THR A 99 13.89 14.78 -17.49
C THR A 99 12.96 13.82 -16.73
N ARG A 100 11.89 14.36 -16.14
CA ARG A 100 10.88 13.53 -15.48
C ARG A 100 10.26 12.50 -16.43
N ALA A 101 9.99 12.91 -17.67
CA ALA A 101 9.43 12.04 -18.69
C ALA A 101 10.34 10.84 -19.01
N VAL A 102 11.66 11.07 -19.11
CA VAL A 102 12.64 9.99 -19.32
C VAL A 102 12.68 9.05 -18.10
N LEU A 103 12.65 9.59 -16.87
CA LEU A 103 12.63 8.75 -15.66
C LEU A 103 11.38 7.85 -15.61
N ASP A 104 10.22 8.42 -15.91
CA ASP A 104 8.96 7.69 -15.89
C ASP A 104 8.88 6.69 -17.05
N GLY A 105 9.48 7.00 -18.20
CA GLY A 105 9.69 6.07 -19.31
C GLY A 105 10.57 4.88 -18.92
N LEU A 106 11.69 5.10 -18.24
CA LEU A 106 12.56 4.03 -17.71
C LEU A 106 11.89 3.19 -16.63
N ARG A 107 10.99 3.77 -15.84
CA ARG A 107 10.15 3.01 -14.89
C ARG A 107 9.08 2.19 -15.62
N GLY A 108 8.53 2.74 -16.70
CA GLY A 108 7.53 2.10 -17.54
C GLY A 108 8.09 0.97 -18.41
N SER A 109 9.35 1.08 -18.83
CA SER A 109 10.05 0.04 -19.59
C SER A 109 10.25 -1.25 -18.78
N GLN A 110 10.17 -1.22 -17.44
CA GLN A 110 10.05 -2.46 -16.66
C GLN A 110 8.75 -3.22 -16.96
N ARG A 111 7.64 -2.55 -17.31
CA ARG A 111 6.41 -3.25 -17.72
C ARG A 111 6.53 -3.78 -19.14
N ALA A 112 7.10 -3.00 -20.06
CA ALA A 112 7.32 -3.46 -21.43
C ALA A 112 8.39 -4.55 -21.50
N GLY A 113 9.42 -4.47 -20.67
CA GLY A 113 10.48 -5.46 -20.48
C GLY A 113 10.06 -6.66 -19.65
N ALA A 114 9.13 -6.52 -18.70
CA ALA A 114 8.48 -7.67 -18.06
C ALA A 114 7.52 -8.37 -19.02
N VAL A 115 6.78 -7.63 -19.85
CA VAL A 115 5.95 -8.20 -20.92
C VAL A 115 6.84 -8.82 -22.01
N ALA A 116 7.92 -8.17 -22.42
CA ALA A 116 8.88 -8.72 -23.36
C ALA A 116 9.64 -9.89 -22.74
N SER A 117 9.95 -9.89 -21.44
CA SER A 117 10.55 -11.03 -20.73
C SER A 117 9.53 -12.13 -20.46
N LEU A 118 8.23 -11.84 -20.44
CA LEU A 118 7.15 -12.83 -20.43
C LEU A 118 6.89 -13.38 -21.83
N VAL A 119 7.03 -12.57 -22.87
CA VAL A 119 6.99 -13.00 -24.28
C VAL A 119 8.24 -13.78 -24.61
N ASP A 120 9.42 -13.37 -24.16
CA ASP A 120 10.71 -14.02 -24.33
C ASP A 120 10.82 -15.23 -23.37
N ALA A 121 10.19 -15.23 -22.20
CA ALA A 121 9.98 -16.44 -21.41
C ALA A 121 8.93 -17.36 -22.05
N SER A 122 7.89 -16.84 -22.70
CA SER A 122 6.92 -17.62 -23.48
C SER A 122 7.55 -18.19 -24.75
N GLU A 123 8.45 -17.45 -25.39
CA GLU A 123 9.22 -17.83 -26.56
C GLU A 123 10.36 -18.77 -26.15
N ARG A 124 10.98 -18.63 -24.97
CA ARG A 124 11.93 -19.62 -24.39
C ARG A 124 11.23 -20.83 -23.79
N VAL A 125 9.96 -20.75 -23.42
CA VAL A 125 9.11 -21.92 -23.14
C VAL A 125 8.70 -22.59 -24.46
N SER A 126 8.59 -21.83 -25.55
CA SER A 126 8.39 -22.33 -26.92
C SER A 126 9.69 -22.78 -27.61
N ALA A 127 10.85 -22.31 -27.12
CA ALA A 127 12.22 -22.57 -27.60
C ALA A 127 13.09 -23.28 -26.53
N ALA A 128 12.45 -23.84 -25.51
CA ALA A 128 12.96 -25.01 -24.80
C ALA A 128 13.22 -26.09 -25.87
N PRO A 129 14.23 -26.96 -25.71
CA PRO A 129 14.79 -27.80 -26.79
C PRO A 129 13.65 -28.32 -27.64
N SER A 130 13.69 -27.95 -28.93
CA SER A 130 12.55 -28.01 -29.84
C SER A 130 11.73 -29.27 -29.62
N VAL A 131 10.42 -29.18 -29.87
CA VAL A 131 9.54 -30.35 -29.94
C VAL A 131 10.21 -31.53 -30.68
N ASP A 132 11.11 -31.27 -31.63
CA ASP A 132 11.99 -32.25 -32.30
C ASP A 132 13.02 -32.96 -31.40
N ALA A 133 13.65 -32.28 -30.43
CA ALA A 133 14.61 -32.85 -29.48
C ALA A 133 13.95 -33.70 -28.36
N GLY A 134 12.65 -33.46 -28.08
CA GLY A 134 11.81 -34.34 -27.27
C GLY A 134 11.33 -35.56 -28.06
N LEU A 135 10.95 -35.36 -29.34
CA LEU A 135 10.61 -36.43 -30.28
C LEU A 135 11.78 -37.39 -30.52
N GLN A 136 13.02 -36.90 -30.59
CA GLN A 136 14.22 -37.74 -30.73
C GLN A 136 14.53 -38.60 -29.49
N ARG A 137 14.00 -38.24 -28.31
CA ARG A 137 14.15 -39.02 -27.06
C ARG A 137 12.96 -39.93 -26.76
N GLY A 138 11.94 -39.95 -27.62
CA GLY A 138 10.72 -40.75 -27.42
C GLY A 138 9.83 -40.27 -26.27
N GLU A 139 10.11 -39.11 -25.69
CA GLU A 139 9.29 -38.51 -24.64
C GLU A 139 8.25 -37.61 -25.30
N GLY A 140 7.01 -38.11 -25.39
CA GLY A 140 5.91 -37.38 -26.00
C GLY A 140 5.66 -36.02 -25.33
N PRO A 141 5.09 -35.04 -26.07
CA PRO A 141 4.84 -33.70 -25.56
C PRO A 141 3.99 -33.76 -24.30
N ARG A 142 4.63 -33.45 -23.16
CA ARG A 142 3.97 -33.42 -21.86
C ARG A 142 3.59 -31.98 -21.56
N LEU A 143 2.29 -31.70 -21.58
CA LEU A 143 1.79 -30.41 -21.12
C LEU A 143 2.24 -30.18 -19.67
N PRO A 144 2.67 -28.96 -19.30
CA PRO A 144 3.00 -28.65 -17.92
C PRO A 144 1.81 -29.01 -17.04
N THR A 145 2.10 -29.77 -16.00
CA THR A 145 1.07 -30.20 -15.06
C THR A 145 0.48 -28.98 -14.36
N GLY A 146 -0.79 -29.05 -13.95
CA GLY A 146 -1.41 -27.96 -13.20
C GLY A 146 -0.69 -27.62 -11.88
N ALA A 147 0.21 -28.48 -11.39
CA ALA A 147 1.09 -28.19 -10.27
C ALA A 147 2.25 -27.25 -10.67
N GLU A 148 2.87 -27.48 -11.83
CA GLU A 148 3.94 -26.64 -12.38
C GLU A 148 3.40 -25.25 -12.75
N LEU A 149 2.21 -25.18 -13.36
CA LEU A 149 1.55 -23.91 -13.67
C LEU A 149 1.26 -23.09 -12.40
N ARG A 150 0.77 -23.76 -11.33
CA ARG A 150 0.54 -23.12 -10.03
C ARG A 150 1.84 -22.70 -9.34
N ALA A 151 2.92 -23.45 -9.49
CA ALA A 151 4.23 -23.10 -8.93
C ALA A 151 4.84 -21.88 -9.65
N ALA A 152 4.68 -21.79 -10.97
CA ALA A 152 5.11 -20.64 -11.75
C ALA A 152 4.32 -19.37 -11.38
N LEU A 153 2.99 -19.46 -11.23
CA LEU A 153 2.15 -18.33 -10.81
C LEU A 153 2.42 -17.88 -9.37
N ARG A 154 2.79 -18.79 -8.47
CA ARG A 154 3.15 -18.44 -7.08
C ARG A 154 4.51 -17.74 -6.97
N ARG A 155 5.41 -17.92 -7.93
CA ARG A 155 6.78 -17.38 -7.88
C ARG A 155 6.82 -15.85 -7.87
N ASP A 156 5.81 -15.19 -8.42
CA ASP A 156 5.67 -13.72 -8.39
C ASP A 156 4.99 -13.21 -7.10
N ASP A 157 4.17 -14.03 -6.43
CA ASP A 157 3.49 -13.66 -5.19
C ASP A 157 4.40 -13.77 -3.95
N ASP A 158 5.50 -14.52 -4.05
CA ASP A 158 6.46 -14.78 -2.96
C ASP A 158 7.73 -13.91 -3.03
N ALA A 159 7.88 -13.06 -4.07
CA ALA A 159 8.81 -11.94 -3.97
C ALA A 159 8.37 -11.12 -2.74
N PRO A 160 9.28 -10.78 -1.80
CA PRO A 160 8.90 -10.02 -0.61
C PRO A 160 8.16 -8.79 -1.10
N VAL A 161 6.84 -8.77 -0.88
CA VAL A 161 5.99 -7.66 -1.23
C VAL A 161 6.62 -6.51 -0.48
N GLY A 162 7.39 -5.69 -1.19
CA GLY A 162 8.01 -4.53 -0.58
C GLY A 162 6.85 -3.72 -0.04
N ASP A 163 6.79 -3.59 1.29
CA ASP A 163 5.68 -2.94 2.00
C ASP A 163 5.30 -1.69 1.20
N ARG A 164 4.05 -1.68 0.71
CA ARG A 164 3.56 -0.52 -0.02
C ARG A 164 3.71 0.67 0.94
N PRO A 165 4.31 1.80 0.52
CA PRO A 165 4.53 2.91 1.43
C PRO A 165 3.20 3.33 2.05
N ASP A 166 3.17 3.36 3.38
CA ASP A 166 2.03 3.80 4.18
C ASP A 166 1.64 5.23 3.76
N ARG A 167 0.35 5.53 3.67
CA ARG A 167 -0.12 6.91 3.45
C ARG A 167 0.17 7.77 4.67
N VAL A 168 -0.01 7.17 5.85
CA VAL A 168 0.36 7.75 7.14
C VAL A 168 1.16 6.67 7.89
N PRO A 169 2.49 6.83 8.02
CA PRO A 169 3.34 5.83 8.66
C PRO A 169 2.84 5.53 10.07
N PHE A 170 2.80 4.26 10.45
CA PHE A 170 2.48 3.89 11.84
C PHE A 170 3.60 4.36 12.77
N ASP A 171 4.85 4.19 12.37
CA ASP A 171 6.00 4.44 13.24
C ASP A 171 6.43 5.92 13.26
N HIS A 172 5.57 6.86 12.85
CA HIS A 172 5.91 8.28 12.89
C HIS A 172 5.68 8.80 14.32
N PRO A 173 6.74 9.16 15.07
CA PRO A 173 6.63 9.43 16.51
C PRO A 173 5.70 10.61 16.82
N VAL A 174 5.63 11.61 15.94
CA VAL A 174 4.72 12.75 16.11
C VAL A 174 3.26 12.36 15.94
N VAL A 175 2.97 11.39 15.06
CA VAL A 175 1.58 10.92 14.84
C VAL A 175 1.16 10.06 16.02
N GLU A 176 1.99 9.11 16.46
CA GLU A 176 1.66 8.26 17.61
C GLU A 176 1.54 9.05 18.91
N LEU A 177 2.53 9.91 19.20
CA LEU A 177 2.58 10.66 20.46
C LEU A 177 1.62 11.85 20.46
N GLY A 178 1.38 12.48 19.31
CA GLY A 178 0.57 13.69 19.21
C GLY A 178 -0.92 13.42 18.97
N THR A 179 -1.25 12.48 18.08
CA THR A 179 -2.65 12.29 17.65
C THR A 179 -3.52 11.75 18.76
N PHE A 180 -3.02 10.81 19.58
CA PHE A 180 -3.81 10.23 20.67
C PHE A 180 -4.20 11.24 21.75
N PRO A 181 -3.28 11.96 22.42
CA PRO A 181 -3.66 12.92 23.46
C PRO A 181 -4.48 14.08 22.88
N LEU A 182 -4.17 14.51 21.65
CA LEU A 182 -4.97 15.53 20.97
C LEU A 182 -6.40 15.05 20.74
N ALA A 183 -6.60 13.83 20.23
CA ALA A 183 -7.92 13.27 20.00
C ALA A 183 -8.68 13.06 21.31
N ALA A 184 -8.01 12.63 22.39
CA ALA A 184 -8.61 12.46 23.71
C ALA A 184 -9.06 13.81 24.31
N VAL A 185 -8.20 14.84 24.27
CA VAL A 185 -8.53 16.20 24.75
C VAL A 185 -9.67 16.79 23.93
N LEU A 186 -9.63 16.65 22.61
CA LEU A 186 -10.69 17.15 21.76
C LEU A 186 -12.02 16.40 21.97
N GLY A 187 -11.97 15.08 22.10
CA GLY A 187 -13.14 14.26 22.41
C GLY A 187 -13.78 14.69 23.74
N TRP A 188 -12.96 14.90 24.77
CA TRP A 188 -13.40 15.41 26.07
C TRP A 188 -13.99 16.83 25.98
N LEU A 189 -13.36 17.73 25.22
CA LEU A 189 -13.87 19.09 25.01
C LEU A 189 -15.24 19.05 24.31
N VAL A 190 -15.42 18.20 23.31
CA VAL A 190 -16.70 18.02 22.61
C VAL A 190 -17.76 17.46 23.55
N SER A 191 -17.45 16.41 24.32
CA SER A 191 -18.39 15.79 25.26
C SER A 191 -18.76 16.71 26.42
N SER A 192 -17.89 17.65 26.78
CA SER A 192 -18.15 18.65 27.84
C SER A 192 -18.90 19.90 27.37
N SER A 193 -19.17 20.03 26.06
CA SER A 193 -19.77 21.24 25.48
C SER A 193 -21.21 20.98 25.01
N ASP A 194 -22.19 21.70 25.59
CA ASP A 194 -23.62 21.54 25.31
C ASP A 194 -24.04 21.69 23.83
N GLY A 195 -23.22 22.35 22.99
CA GLY A 195 -23.47 22.52 21.56
C GLY A 195 -22.61 21.63 20.65
N ALA A 196 -21.40 21.26 21.07
CA ALA A 196 -20.44 20.58 20.21
C ALA A 196 -20.87 19.14 19.88
N MET A 197 -21.59 18.50 20.80
CA MET A 197 -22.16 17.16 20.60
C MET A 197 -23.08 17.09 19.37
N THR A 198 -23.76 18.18 19.01
CA THR A 198 -24.61 18.23 17.80
C THR A 198 -23.83 17.89 16.53
N PHE A 199 -22.54 18.24 16.46
CA PHE A 199 -21.69 17.94 15.30
C PHE A 199 -21.21 16.49 15.26
N VAL A 200 -21.10 15.83 16.42
CA VAL A 200 -20.68 14.42 16.52
C VAL A 200 -21.87 13.46 16.52
N LEU A 201 -23.08 13.96 16.80
CA LEU A 201 -24.31 13.18 16.89
C LEU A 201 -24.52 12.23 15.69
N PRO A 202 -24.30 12.61 14.42
CA PRO A 202 -24.48 11.67 13.31
C PRO A 202 -23.52 10.47 13.38
N VAL A 203 -22.29 10.69 13.86
CA VAL A 203 -21.30 9.62 14.03
C VAL A 203 -21.60 8.78 15.25
N GLN A 204 -22.02 9.40 16.36
CA GLN A 204 -22.48 8.68 17.56
C GLN A 204 -23.67 7.79 17.24
N LEU A 205 -24.69 8.32 16.56
CA LEU A 205 -25.84 7.55 16.10
C LEU A 205 -25.39 6.40 15.20
N PHE A 206 -24.49 6.65 14.24
CA PHE A 206 -23.99 5.56 13.40
C PHE A 206 -23.27 4.47 14.19
N ILE A 207 -22.45 4.83 15.18
CA ILE A 207 -21.76 3.87 16.06
C ILE A 207 -22.77 3.10 16.93
N HIS A 208 -23.80 3.78 17.44
CA HIS A 208 -24.90 3.17 18.19
C HIS A 208 -25.65 2.14 17.33
N GLU A 209 -26.05 2.51 16.11
CA GLU A 209 -26.72 1.59 15.19
C GLU A 209 -25.81 0.42 14.76
N LEU A 210 -24.52 0.69 14.55
CA LEU A 210 -23.53 -0.37 14.31
C LEU A 210 -23.41 -1.31 15.52
N GLY A 211 -23.57 -0.78 16.73
CA GLY A 211 -23.69 -1.51 17.97
C GLY A 211 -24.85 -2.51 17.99
N HIS A 212 -26.02 -2.16 17.46
CA HIS A 212 -27.12 -3.10 17.25
C HIS A 212 -26.79 -4.15 16.16
N ALA A 213 -26.14 -3.71 15.08
CA ALA A 213 -25.89 -4.55 13.92
C ALA A 213 -24.86 -5.67 14.18
N VAL A 214 -23.80 -5.40 14.94
CA VAL A 214 -22.72 -6.38 15.18
C VAL A 214 -23.20 -7.67 15.87
N PRO A 215 -23.86 -7.66 17.04
CA PRO A 215 -24.38 -8.89 17.66
C PRO A 215 -25.40 -9.58 16.75
N SER A 216 -26.17 -8.83 15.97
CA SER A 216 -27.07 -9.39 14.97
C SER A 216 -26.31 -10.17 13.89
N TRP A 217 -25.24 -9.61 13.32
CA TRP A 217 -24.38 -10.29 12.34
C TRP A 217 -23.64 -11.49 12.94
N LEU A 218 -23.14 -11.39 14.18
CA LEU A 218 -22.51 -12.51 14.91
C LEU A 218 -23.51 -13.64 15.20
N SER A 219 -24.80 -13.33 15.30
CA SER A 219 -25.87 -14.32 15.40
C SER A 219 -26.37 -14.85 14.04
N SER A 220 -25.68 -14.49 12.96
CA SER A 220 -26.05 -14.80 11.56
C SER A 220 -27.40 -14.21 11.14
N ARG A 221 -27.80 -13.03 11.64
CA ARG A 221 -29.04 -12.34 11.27
C ARG A 221 -28.78 -11.10 10.44
N ARG A 222 -29.74 -10.75 9.57
CA ARG A 222 -29.64 -9.52 8.78
C ARG A 222 -29.82 -8.33 9.70
N ALA A 223 -28.89 -7.40 9.62
CA ALA A 223 -28.99 -6.08 10.22
C ALA A 223 -28.39 -5.06 9.27
N LEU A 224 -29.07 -3.93 9.08
CA LEU A 224 -28.58 -2.81 8.27
C LEU A 224 -28.60 -1.54 9.12
N PRO A 225 -27.44 -1.09 9.63
CA PRO A 225 -27.35 0.16 10.37
C PRO A 225 -27.45 1.32 9.37
N LEU A 226 -28.41 2.22 9.56
CA LEU A 226 -28.55 3.42 8.75
C LEU A 226 -28.04 4.67 9.49
N PRO A 227 -27.47 5.66 8.78
CA PRO A 227 -26.96 6.89 9.40
C PRO A 227 -28.03 7.78 10.07
N CYS A 228 -29.31 7.43 9.97
CA CYS A 228 -30.44 8.18 10.51
C CYS A 228 -30.95 7.65 11.87
N GLY A 229 -30.16 6.85 12.59
CA GLY A 229 -30.54 6.32 13.90
C GLY A 229 -31.58 5.20 13.81
N VAL A 230 -31.50 4.37 12.76
CA VAL A 230 -32.38 3.22 12.58
C VAL A 230 -31.56 2.02 12.14
N THR A 231 -31.72 0.90 12.83
CA THR A 231 -31.21 -0.40 12.39
C THR A 231 -32.37 -1.29 11.96
N PHE A 232 -32.42 -1.63 10.68
CA PHE A 232 -33.35 -2.66 10.21
C PHE A 232 -32.79 -4.03 10.56
N TRP A 233 -33.54 -4.80 11.34
CA TRP A 233 -33.16 -6.13 11.82
C TRP A 233 -34.19 -7.18 11.41
N GLU A 234 -33.71 -8.39 11.14
CA GLU A 234 -34.54 -9.55 10.83
C GLU A 234 -34.35 -10.66 11.87
N GLU A 235 -35.46 -11.21 12.37
CA GLU A 235 -35.46 -12.23 13.42
C GLU A 235 -34.90 -13.58 12.95
N GLN A 236 -35.10 -13.89 11.67
CA GLN A 236 -34.66 -15.15 11.08
C GLN A 236 -33.16 -15.13 10.80
N ARG A 237 -32.50 -16.26 11.07
CA ARG A 237 -31.11 -16.47 10.70
C ARG A 237 -30.98 -16.53 9.18
N SER A 238 -29.95 -15.89 8.66
CA SER A 238 -29.58 -15.89 7.25
C SER A 238 -28.22 -16.57 7.09
N LEU A 239 -28.21 -17.73 6.42
CA LEU A 239 -26.96 -18.43 6.07
C LEU A 239 -26.01 -17.53 5.27
N PHE A 240 -26.57 -16.64 4.45
CA PHE A 240 -25.78 -15.67 3.70
C PHE A 240 -24.97 -14.75 4.62
N VAL A 241 -25.57 -14.22 5.69
CA VAL A 241 -24.86 -13.35 6.65
C VAL A 241 -23.82 -14.15 7.43
N GLY A 242 -24.20 -15.32 7.96
CA GLY A 242 -23.28 -16.15 8.73
C GLY A 242 -22.04 -16.58 7.94
N LEU A 243 -22.25 -17.08 6.71
CA LEU A 243 -21.16 -17.44 5.80
C LEU A 243 -20.37 -16.22 5.32
N GLY A 244 -21.03 -15.08 5.10
CA GLY A 244 -20.37 -13.82 4.76
C GLY A 244 -19.44 -13.34 5.86
N MET A 245 -19.88 -13.34 7.12
CA MET A 245 -19.04 -12.98 8.26
C MET A 245 -17.89 -13.97 8.45
N ALA A 246 -18.16 -15.28 8.36
CA ALA A 246 -17.12 -16.30 8.41
C ALA A 246 -16.08 -16.12 7.30
N PHE A 247 -16.52 -15.77 6.09
CA PHE A 247 -15.65 -15.47 4.96
C PHE A 247 -14.80 -14.22 5.24
N LEU A 248 -15.38 -13.12 5.71
CA LEU A 248 -14.64 -11.88 6.02
C LEU A 248 -13.58 -12.11 7.10
N PHE A 249 -13.92 -12.78 8.19
CA PHE A 249 -12.93 -13.13 9.22
C PHE A 249 -11.89 -14.13 8.71
N GLY A 250 -12.28 -15.09 7.87
CA GLY A 250 -11.36 -16.03 7.24
C GLY A 250 -10.36 -15.32 6.32
N VAL A 251 -10.83 -14.35 5.53
CA VAL A 251 -9.98 -13.50 4.69
C VAL A 251 -9.01 -12.70 5.55
N LEU A 252 -9.49 -12.05 6.62
CA LEU A 252 -8.64 -11.34 7.57
C LEU A 252 -7.59 -12.28 8.19
N ALA A 253 -7.99 -13.48 8.63
CA ALA A 253 -7.10 -14.47 9.21
C ALA A 253 -5.98 -14.89 8.24
N VAL A 254 -6.35 -15.19 6.99
CA VAL A 254 -5.39 -15.64 5.96
C VAL A 254 -4.39 -14.53 5.64
N TYR A 255 -4.85 -13.30 5.38
CA TYR A 255 -3.94 -12.20 5.07
C TYR A 255 -3.09 -11.80 6.29
N ALA A 256 -3.67 -11.73 7.48
CA ALA A 256 -2.94 -11.42 8.70
C ALA A 256 -1.89 -12.49 9.04
N TYR A 257 -2.19 -13.77 8.79
CA TYR A 257 -1.23 -14.85 8.97
C TYR A 257 -0.09 -14.78 7.95
N ARG A 258 -0.40 -14.60 6.66
CA ARG A 258 0.61 -14.50 5.60
C ARG A 258 1.55 -13.30 5.80
N GLU A 259 1.01 -12.17 6.23
CA GLU A 259 1.75 -10.93 6.47
C GLU A 259 2.29 -10.79 7.90
N ARG A 260 2.17 -11.85 8.72
CA ARG A 260 2.64 -11.91 10.11
C ARG A 260 2.15 -10.74 10.98
N ARG A 261 0.88 -10.36 10.83
CA ARG A 261 0.20 -9.31 11.60
C ARG A 261 -0.57 -9.94 12.78
N PRO A 262 0.01 -10.06 13.99
CA PRO A 262 -0.60 -10.82 15.09
C PRO A 262 -1.95 -10.25 15.55
N PHE A 263 -2.10 -8.93 15.51
CA PHE A 263 -3.38 -8.27 15.85
C PHE A 263 -4.52 -8.72 14.93
N GLY A 264 -4.30 -8.75 13.62
CA GLY A 264 -5.30 -9.22 12.65
C GLY A 264 -5.65 -10.70 12.86
N VAL A 265 -4.65 -11.53 13.19
CA VAL A 265 -4.88 -12.94 13.54
C VAL A 265 -5.75 -13.05 14.79
N ALA A 266 -5.40 -12.34 15.87
CA ALA A 266 -6.19 -12.35 17.10
C ALA A 266 -7.62 -11.85 16.88
N LEU A 267 -7.79 -10.74 16.15
CA LEU A 267 -9.11 -10.17 15.83
C LEU A 267 -9.97 -11.15 15.03
N SER A 268 -9.39 -11.81 14.03
CA SER A 268 -10.11 -12.82 13.24
C SER A 268 -10.48 -14.07 14.06
N ALA A 269 -9.59 -14.54 14.93
CA ALA A 269 -9.84 -15.69 15.78
C ALA A 269 -10.95 -15.42 16.80
N VAL A 270 -10.89 -14.26 17.47
CA VAL A 270 -11.95 -13.81 18.39
C VAL A 270 -13.27 -13.62 17.65
N GLY A 271 -13.24 -12.98 16.47
CA GLY A 271 -14.43 -12.78 15.64
C GLY A 271 -15.10 -14.10 15.24
N LEU A 272 -14.33 -15.09 14.80
CA LEU A 272 -14.84 -16.43 14.46
C LEU A 272 -15.38 -17.18 15.69
N ALA A 273 -14.71 -17.07 16.84
CA ALA A 273 -15.18 -17.68 18.09
C ALA A 273 -16.51 -17.06 18.55
N LEU A 274 -16.63 -15.73 18.48
CA LEU A 274 -17.87 -15.01 18.80
C LEU A 274 -18.98 -15.35 17.81
N LEU A 275 -18.67 -15.40 16.50
CA LEU A 275 -19.63 -15.80 15.46
C LEU A 275 -20.17 -17.21 15.75
N ALA A 276 -19.29 -18.18 16.06
CA ALA A 276 -19.70 -19.53 16.40
C ALA A 276 -20.55 -19.58 17.69
N PHE A 277 -20.14 -18.84 18.72
CA PHE A 277 -20.87 -18.77 19.99
C PHE A 277 -22.26 -18.17 19.81
N PHE A 278 -22.38 -16.98 19.20
CA PHE A 278 -23.67 -16.32 18.99
C PHE A 278 -24.58 -17.08 18.03
N SER A 279 -24.02 -17.73 17.01
CA SER A 279 -24.82 -18.47 16.02
C SER A 279 -25.26 -19.85 16.51
N LEU A 280 -24.48 -20.52 17.37
CA LEU A 280 -24.76 -21.91 17.77
C LEU A 280 -25.26 -22.03 19.22
N ALA A 281 -24.79 -21.18 20.14
CA ALA A 281 -25.06 -21.33 21.58
C ALA A 281 -26.15 -20.38 22.10
N ILE A 282 -26.42 -19.27 21.42
CA ILE A 282 -27.39 -18.26 21.88
C ILE A 282 -28.77 -18.47 21.21
N SER A 283 -29.82 -18.45 22.02
CA SER A 283 -31.22 -18.52 21.57
C SER A 283 -31.63 -17.25 20.81
N ALA A 284 -32.75 -17.31 20.07
CA ALA A 284 -33.24 -16.13 19.35
C ALA A 284 -33.58 -14.96 20.28
N GLU A 285 -34.25 -15.25 21.40
CA GLU A 285 -34.62 -14.25 22.43
C GLU A 285 -33.40 -13.56 23.02
N ARG A 286 -32.39 -14.32 23.47
CA ARG A 286 -31.15 -13.74 24.01
C ARG A 286 -30.38 -12.96 22.95
N SER A 287 -30.40 -13.42 21.70
CA SER A 287 -29.77 -12.68 20.62
C SER A 287 -30.42 -11.31 20.43
N PHE A 288 -31.75 -11.21 20.57
CA PHE A 288 -32.46 -9.94 20.51
C PHE A 288 -32.11 -9.04 21.70
N GLU A 289 -32.00 -9.58 22.91
CA GLU A 289 -31.52 -8.84 24.08
C GLU A 289 -30.11 -8.27 23.86
N TRP A 290 -29.19 -9.08 23.32
CA TRP A 290 -27.84 -8.63 22.95
C TRP A 290 -27.86 -7.58 21.85
N THR A 291 -28.78 -7.67 20.88
CA THR A 291 -28.97 -6.63 19.87
C THR A 291 -29.39 -5.32 20.52
N ILE A 292 -30.38 -5.31 21.41
CA ILE A 292 -30.80 -4.09 22.12
C ILE A 292 -29.66 -3.51 22.95
N LEU A 293 -29.02 -4.34 23.78
CA LEU A 293 -27.87 -3.92 24.60
C LEU A 293 -26.73 -3.40 23.72
N GLY A 294 -26.55 -3.99 22.55
CA GLY A 294 -25.51 -3.69 21.59
C GLY A 294 -25.50 -2.22 21.16
N GLY A 295 -26.63 -1.51 21.15
CA GLY A 295 -26.66 -0.09 20.79
C GLY A 295 -25.80 0.74 21.73
N VAL A 296 -26.21 0.79 23.00
CA VAL A 296 -25.51 1.54 24.06
C VAL A 296 -24.12 0.95 24.33
N ALA A 297 -23.99 -0.37 24.42
CA ALA A 297 -22.68 -0.99 24.64
C ALA A 297 -21.73 -0.74 23.46
N GLY A 298 -22.27 -0.67 22.24
CA GLY A 298 -21.57 -0.42 20.98
C GLY A 298 -20.80 0.88 20.99
N GLU A 299 -21.41 1.95 21.51
CA GLU A 299 -20.74 3.25 21.70
C GLU A 299 -19.43 3.11 22.46
N PHE A 300 -19.39 2.26 23.49
CA PHE A 300 -18.17 2.01 24.24
C PHE A 300 -17.19 1.07 23.51
N TRP A 301 -17.63 -0.14 23.16
CA TRP A 301 -16.68 -1.18 22.71
C TRP A 301 -16.23 -1.02 21.25
N ILE A 302 -17.07 -0.47 20.36
CA ILE A 302 -16.68 -0.17 18.97
C ILE A 302 -15.65 0.96 18.97
N SER A 303 -15.92 2.01 19.74
CA SER A 303 -15.00 3.14 19.90
C SER A 303 -13.67 2.70 20.51
N ALA A 304 -13.71 1.85 21.55
CA ALA A 304 -12.51 1.25 22.11
C ALA A 304 -11.75 0.42 21.07
N LEU A 305 -12.43 -0.39 20.25
CA LEU A 305 -11.80 -1.16 19.19
C LEU A 305 -11.17 -0.25 18.13
N MET A 306 -11.82 0.86 17.76
CA MET A 306 -11.28 1.87 16.84
C MET A 306 -10.02 2.52 17.40
N ILE A 307 -10.04 2.92 18.69
CA ILE A 307 -8.88 3.49 19.39
C ILE A 307 -7.74 2.48 19.46
N VAL A 308 -8.01 1.24 19.88
CA VAL A 308 -7.00 0.17 19.93
C VAL A 308 -6.43 -0.09 18.55
N SER A 309 -7.30 -0.22 17.55
CA SER A 309 -6.88 -0.52 16.18
C SER A 309 -5.91 0.52 15.65
N PHE A 310 -6.00 1.80 16.06
CA PHE A 310 -5.11 2.90 15.63
C PHE A 310 -3.63 2.56 15.71
N PHE A 311 -3.25 1.76 16.71
CA PHE A 311 -1.88 1.35 17.01
C PHE A 311 -1.45 0.08 16.25
N PHE A 312 -2.38 -0.63 15.62
CA PHE A 312 -2.11 -1.90 14.97
C PHE A 312 -2.29 -1.83 13.46
N ARG A 313 -1.28 -2.33 12.75
CA ARG A 313 -1.35 -2.51 11.29
C ARG A 313 -2.26 -3.69 10.95
N LEU A 314 -3.30 -3.41 10.17
CA LEU A 314 -4.05 -4.44 9.46
C LEU A 314 -3.28 -4.90 8.21
N PRO A 315 -3.62 -6.06 7.63
CA PRO A 315 -2.98 -6.52 6.40
C PRO A 315 -3.09 -5.51 5.27
N ASP A 316 -2.11 -5.47 4.36
CA ASP A 316 -1.97 -4.46 3.29
C ASP A 316 -3.22 -4.37 2.40
N ARG A 317 -3.87 -5.50 2.13
CA ARG A 317 -5.12 -5.57 1.36
C ARG A 317 -6.33 -5.01 2.09
N LEU A 318 -6.27 -4.97 3.42
CA LEU A 318 -7.27 -4.47 4.35
C LEU A 318 -6.77 -3.21 5.08
N ARG A 319 -5.82 -2.50 4.46
CA ARG A 319 -5.22 -1.32 5.06
C ARG A 319 -6.27 -0.26 5.38
N TRP A 320 -6.08 0.37 6.52
CA TRP A 320 -6.96 1.40 7.05
C TRP A 320 -6.17 2.60 7.58
N ASP A 321 -4.90 2.70 7.17
CA ASP A 321 -3.91 3.73 7.50
C ASP A 321 -4.41 5.17 7.36
N PHE A 322 -5.23 5.44 6.33
CA PHE A 322 -5.89 6.73 6.16
C PHE A 322 -7.08 6.92 7.12
N PHE A 323 -7.93 5.89 7.23
CA PHE A 323 -9.15 5.97 8.02
C PHE A 323 -8.88 6.04 9.52
N ARG A 324 -7.79 5.45 10.02
CA ARG A 324 -7.45 5.50 11.45
C ARG A 324 -7.30 6.92 12.00
N VAL A 325 -6.70 7.81 11.22
CA VAL A 325 -6.52 9.21 11.62
C VAL A 325 -7.85 9.96 11.59
N LEU A 326 -8.71 9.67 10.61
CA LEU A 326 -10.04 10.27 10.51
C LEU A 326 -10.96 9.79 11.65
N LEU A 327 -10.83 8.52 12.02
CA LEU A 327 -11.76 7.83 12.91
C LEU A 327 -11.36 7.88 14.39
N ILE A 328 -10.12 8.25 14.73
CA ILE A 328 -9.68 8.33 16.13
C ILE A 328 -10.44 9.41 16.91
N PHE A 329 -10.70 10.58 16.29
CA PHE A 329 -11.44 11.66 16.92
C PHE A 329 -12.89 11.27 17.27
N PRO A 330 -13.72 10.79 16.32
CA PRO A 330 -15.08 10.41 16.66
C PRO A 330 -15.12 9.21 17.61
N ALA A 331 -14.14 8.29 17.56
CA ALA A 331 -14.05 7.22 18.54
C ALA A 331 -13.88 7.77 19.95
N PHE A 332 -12.99 8.75 20.17
CA PHE A 332 -12.89 9.38 21.49
C PHE A 332 -14.14 10.16 21.89
N ALA A 333 -14.76 10.89 20.96
CA ALA A 333 -15.94 11.69 21.27
C ALA A 333 -17.17 10.84 21.67
N THR A 334 -17.21 9.57 21.24
CA THR A 334 -18.33 8.63 21.49
C THR A 334 -18.04 7.60 22.57
N TRP A 335 -16.84 7.61 23.16
CA TRP A 335 -16.41 6.64 24.17
C TRP A 335 -16.86 7.00 25.61
N TRP A 336 -17.30 8.22 25.84
CA TRP A 336 -17.65 8.77 27.16
C TRP A 336 -19.07 8.43 27.61
#